data_AF-A0A0L7KYH4-F1
#
_entry.id   AF-A0A0L7KYH4-F1
#
_cell.length_a   1.000
_cell.length_b   1.000
_cell.length_c   1.000
_cell.angle_alpha   90.00
_cell.angle_beta   90.00
_cell.angle_gamma   90.00
#
_symmetry.space_group_name_H-M   'P 1'
#
loop_
_entity.id
_entity.type
_entity.pdbx_description
1 polymer ?
#
loop_
_entity_poly.entity_id
_entity_poly.type
_entity_poly.pdbx_seq_one_letter_code
_entity_poly.pdbx_strand_id
1 'polypeptide(L)'
;MKCSACGNAFNDGVQCGVCKKHLDFGCAQLSEIGWRKLGSERRAAWKCPACRSLSPAPAAPAGAPEPASLETVLREVRDMRRQLIGLPTLIEDVKSIKDELKDLKSSCDFMNGRLDDFTTRVADMEKR
;
A
#
# COMPACT_ATOMS: atom_id res chain seq x y z
N MET A 1 -26.87 24.88 9.94
CA MET A 1 -26.61 24.64 8.49
C MET A 1 -25.91 23.29 8.31
N LYS A 2 -25.93 22.67 7.12
CA LYS A 2 -25.35 21.33 6.88
C LYS A 2 -24.30 21.35 5.79
N CYS A 3 -23.29 20.48 5.90
CA CYS A 3 -22.29 20.28 4.88
C CYS A 3 -22.94 19.66 3.65
N SER A 4 -22.71 20.24 2.49
CA SER A 4 -23.38 19.81 1.25
C SER A 4 -22.82 18.53 0.64
N ALA A 5 -21.71 18.00 1.17
CA ALA A 5 -21.09 16.76 0.70
C ALA A 5 -21.49 15.56 1.56
N CYS A 6 -21.38 15.68 2.89
CA CYS A 6 -21.66 14.57 3.82
C CYS A 6 -23.02 14.67 4.53
N GLY A 7 -23.70 15.82 4.46
CA GLY A 7 -25.00 16.03 5.10
C GLY A 7 -24.96 16.26 6.61
N ASN A 8 -23.79 16.22 7.24
CA ASN A 8 -23.61 16.46 8.67
C ASN A 8 -23.81 17.94 9.03
N ALA A 9 -23.98 18.22 10.33
CA ALA A 9 -24.04 19.58 10.84
C ALA A 9 -22.73 20.32 10.50
N PHE A 10 -22.85 21.45 9.81
CA PHE A 10 -21.71 22.28 9.43
C PHE A 10 -21.43 23.28 10.53
N ASN A 11 -20.18 23.31 10.98
CA ASN A 11 -19.68 24.26 11.98
C ASN A 11 -18.67 25.25 11.36
N ASP A 12 -17.62 24.75 10.71
CA ASP A 12 -16.61 25.57 10.02
C ASP A 12 -16.11 24.85 8.75
N GLY A 13 -15.63 25.61 7.77
CA GLY A 13 -15.14 25.07 6.51
C GLY A 13 -15.03 26.11 5.42
N VAL A 14 -15.41 25.70 4.20
CA VAL A 14 -15.26 26.50 2.99
C VAL A 14 -16.62 26.74 2.33
N GLN A 15 -16.74 27.87 1.65
CA GLN A 15 -17.91 28.20 0.85
C GLN A 15 -17.54 28.22 -0.63
N CYS A 16 -18.33 27.54 -1.46
CA CYS A 16 -18.13 27.58 -2.90
C CYS A 16 -18.52 28.96 -3.48
N GLY A 17 -17.63 29.57 -4.26
CA GLY A 17 -17.90 30.82 -4.97
C GLY A 17 -19.03 30.75 -5.98
N VAL A 18 -19.34 29.56 -6.51
CA VAL A 18 -20.35 29.33 -7.57
C VAL A 18 -21.70 28.94 -6.98
N CYS A 19 -21.83 27.75 -6.38
CA CYS A 19 -23.11 27.28 -5.84
C CYS A 19 -23.43 27.81 -4.44
N LYS A 20 -22.53 28.59 -3.83
CA LYS A 20 -22.66 29.18 -2.47
C LYS A 20 -22.88 28.18 -1.34
N LYS A 21 -22.78 26.88 -1.63
CA LYS A 21 -22.85 25.77 -0.66
C LYS A 21 -21.62 25.72 0.23
N HIS A 22 -21.82 25.24 1.45
CA HIS A 22 -20.78 25.08 2.47
C HIS A 22 -20.33 23.63 2.58
N LEU A 23 -19.02 23.42 2.68
CA LEU A 23 -18.41 22.11 2.84
C LEU A 23 -17.43 22.17 4.01
N ASP A 24 -17.42 21.13 4.83
CA ASP A 24 -16.37 20.95 5.84
C ASP A 24 -15.00 20.83 5.14
N PHE A 25 -13.93 21.20 5.85
CA PHE A 25 -12.56 21.15 5.32
C PHE A 25 -12.19 19.79 4.72
N GLY A 26 -12.52 18.68 5.42
CA GLY A 26 -12.28 17.32 4.94
C GLY A 26 -13.04 17.00 3.64
N CYS A 27 -14.33 17.37 3.57
CA CYS A 27 -15.15 17.18 2.37
C CYS A 27 -14.69 18.04 1.19
N ALA A 28 -14.07 19.19 1.46
CA ALA A 28 -13.50 20.07 0.46
C ALA A 28 -12.07 19.70 0.05
N GLN A 29 -11.47 18.69 0.70
CA GLN A 29 -10.06 18.29 0.53
C GLN A 29 -9.08 19.46 0.72
N LEU A 30 -9.36 20.32 1.71
CA LEU A 30 -8.52 21.45 2.08
C LEU A 30 -8.22 21.40 3.56
N SER A 31 -7.01 21.78 3.96
CA SER A 31 -6.72 22.01 5.37
C SER A 31 -7.24 23.37 5.81
N GLU A 32 -7.66 23.46 7.05
CA GLU A 32 -8.10 24.69 7.72
C GLU A 32 -7.02 25.79 7.65
N ILE A 33 -5.78 25.42 7.98
CA ILE A 33 -4.61 26.32 7.90
C ILE A 33 -4.39 26.80 6.46
N GLY A 34 -4.48 25.90 5.49
CA GLY A 34 -4.33 26.23 4.08
C GLY A 34 -5.40 27.22 3.62
N TRP A 35 -6.66 26.99 4.01
CA TRP A 35 -7.78 27.86 3.67
C TRP A 35 -7.65 29.26 4.28
N ARG A 36 -7.25 29.37 5.55
CA ARG A 36 -7.11 30.68 6.21
C ARG A 36 -5.95 31.49 5.67
N LYS A 37 -4.89 30.85 5.18
CA LYS A 37 -3.77 31.52 4.49
C LYS A 37 -4.16 32.06 3.11
N LEU A 38 -5.28 31.60 2.52
CA LEU A 38 -5.73 32.14 1.25
C LEU A 38 -6.31 33.55 1.42
N GLY A 39 -5.85 34.48 0.59
CA GLY A 39 -6.43 35.81 0.46
C GLY A 39 -7.91 35.78 0.06
N SER A 40 -8.62 36.88 0.31
CA SER A 40 -10.07 37.01 0.04
C SER A 40 -10.43 36.65 -1.40
N GLU A 41 -9.67 37.11 -2.38
CA GLU A 41 -9.89 36.80 -3.80
C GLU A 41 -9.82 35.29 -4.08
N ARG A 42 -8.78 34.61 -3.60
CA ARG A 42 -8.60 33.16 -3.84
C ARG A 42 -9.70 32.34 -3.16
N ARG A 43 -10.18 32.78 -1.99
CA ARG A 43 -11.33 32.17 -1.32
C ARG A 43 -12.62 32.38 -2.11
N ALA A 44 -12.86 33.58 -2.63
CA ALA A 44 -14.03 33.89 -3.46
C ALA A 44 -14.03 33.12 -4.79
N ALA A 45 -12.85 32.91 -5.40
CA ALA A 45 -12.69 32.17 -6.63
C ALA A 45 -12.73 30.63 -6.45
N TRP A 46 -12.68 30.13 -5.21
CA TRP A 46 -12.68 28.69 -4.97
C TRP A 46 -14.03 28.06 -5.33
N LYS A 47 -13.97 26.95 -6.09
CA LYS A 47 -15.13 26.17 -6.51
C LYS A 47 -15.16 24.83 -5.77
N CYS A 48 -16.32 24.27 -5.42
CA CYS A 48 -16.37 22.91 -4.87
C CYS A 48 -16.09 21.86 -5.97
N PRO A 49 -15.73 20.61 -5.63
CA PRO A 49 -15.47 19.56 -6.62
C PRO A 49 -16.59 19.40 -7.67
N ALA A 50 -17.85 19.45 -7.24
CA ALA A 50 -19.02 19.37 -8.12
C ALA A 50 -19.13 20.56 -9.10
N CYS A 51 -18.77 21.78 -8.68
CA CYS A 51 -18.77 22.94 -9.57
C CYS A 51 -17.50 23.02 -10.44
N ARG A 52 -16.40 22.39 -10.00
CA ARG A 52 -15.18 22.28 -10.80
C ARG A 52 -15.37 21.34 -11.99
N SER A 53 -15.99 20.18 -11.79
CA SER A 53 -16.25 19.21 -12.87
C SER A 53 -17.22 19.73 -13.95
N LEU A 54 -18.07 20.70 -13.61
CA LEU A 54 -18.99 21.35 -14.54
C LEU A 54 -18.38 22.55 -15.28
N SER A 55 -17.22 23.06 -14.83
CA SER A 55 -16.50 24.11 -15.55
C SER A 55 -15.60 23.46 -16.61
N PRO A 56 -15.55 23.98 -17.85
CA PRO A 56 -14.48 23.63 -18.77
C PRO A 56 -13.15 23.90 -18.08
N ALA A 57 -12.24 22.91 -18.07
CA ALA A 57 -10.92 23.10 -17.50
C ALA A 57 -10.25 24.29 -18.19
N PRO A 58 -9.63 25.24 -17.46
CA PRO A 58 -8.66 26.14 -18.07
C PRO A 58 -7.58 25.26 -18.70
N ALA A 59 -7.19 25.53 -19.94
CA ALA A 59 -6.06 24.87 -20.57
C ALA A 59 -4.86 24.91 -19.61
N ALA A 60 -4.33 23.74 -19.25
CA ALA A 60 -3.17 23.64 -18.37
C ALA A 60 -1.99 24.39 -19.02
N PRO A 61 -1.12 25.06 -18.25
CA PRO A 61 0.09 25.64 -18.79
C PRO A 61 0.96 24.53 -19.42
N ALA A 62 1.38 24.76 -20.66
CA ALA A 62 2.25 23.85 -21.40
C ALA A 62 3.55 23.63 -20.60
N GLY A 63 3.75 22.43 -20.05
CA GLY A 63 4.96 22.05 -19.34
C GLY A 63 4.79 21.27 -18.03
N ALA A 64 3.57 21.07 -17.53
CA ALA A 64 3.35 20.14 -16.41
C ALA A 64 3.44 18.68 -16.91
N PRO A 65 4.20 17.78 -16.25
CA PRO A 65 4.17 16.36 -16.57
C PRO A 65 2.74 15.86 -16.45
N GLU A 66 2.26 15.19 -17.50
CA GLU A 66 0.90 14.68 -17.55
C GLU A 66 0.68 13.78 -16.33
N PRO A 67 -0.36 14.02 -15.51
CA PRO A 67 -0.69 13.10 -14.44
C PRO A 67 -0.98 11.74 -15.06
N ALA A 68 -0.33 10.68 -14.55
CA ALA A 68 -0.54 9.33 -15.04
C ALA A 68 -2.05 9.04 -15.11
N SER A 69 -2.51 8.64 -16.30
CA SER A 69 -3.93 8.39 -16.51
C SER A 69 -4.38 7.27 -15.57
N LEU A 70 -5.64 7.33 -15.13
CA LEU A 70 -6.24 6.28 -14.30
C LEU A 70 -6.11 4.90 -14.96
N GLU A 71 -6.20 4.85 -16.29
CA GLU A 71 -6.02 3.63 -17.07
C GLU A 71 -4.60 3.05 -16.91
N THR A 72 -3.58 3.90 -16.98
CA THR A 72 -2.19 3.48 -16.75
C THR A 72 -2.03 2.93 -15.34
N VAL A 73 -2.55 3.61 -14.32
CA VAL A 73 -2.47 3.13 -12.93
C VAL A 73 -3.15 1.77 -12.76
N LEU A 74 -4.33 1.56 -13.34
CA LEU A 74 -5.04 0.28 -13.27
C LEU A 74 -4.30 -0.84 -14.00
N ARG A 75 -3.61 -0.53 -15.09
CA ARG A 75 -2.77 -1.48 -15.83
C ARG A 75 -1.60 -1.93 -14.98
N GLU A 76 -0.85 -1.00 -14.38
CA GLU A 76 0.28 -1.30 -13.49
C GLU A 76 -0.17 -2.12 -12.27
N VAL A 77 -1.32 -1.79 -11.67
CA VAL A 77 -1.88 -2.57 -10.54
C VAL A 77 -2.19 -4.01 -10.93
N ARG A 78 -2.77 -4.23 -12.13
CA ARG A 78 -3.02 -5.58 -12.62
C ARG A 78 -1.73 -6.33 -12.91
N ASP A 79 -0.72 -5.65 -13.42
CA ASP A 79 0.57 -6.27 -13.72
C ASP A 79 1.31 -6.67 -12.44
N MET A 80 1.38 -5.78 -11.45
CA MET A 80 1.88 -6.11 -10.11
C MET A 80 1.15 -7.30 -9.49
N ARG A 81 -0.19 -7.35 -9.61
CA ARG A 81 -0.97 -8.49 -9.13
C ARG A 81 -0.56 -9.81 -9.82
N ARG A 82 -0.29 -9.79 -11.12
CA ARG A 82 0.14 -10.99 -11.86
C ARG A 82 1.53 -11.45 -11.41
N GLN A 83 2.46 -10.52 -11.22
CA GLN A 83 3.82 -10.84 -10.76
C GLN A 83 3.81 -11.47 -9.36
N LEU A 84 2.85 -11.09 -8.50
CA LEU A 84 2.75 -11.58 -7.13
C LEU A 84 1.95 -12.89 -6.98
N ILE A 85 1.30 -13.40 -8.02
CA ILE A 85 0.38 -14.55 -7.90
C ILE A 85 1.08 -15.84 -7.46
N GLY A 86 2.35 -16.01 -7.81
CA GLY A 86 3.15 -17.20 -7.47
C GLY A 86 3.80 -17.15 -6.09
N LEU A 87 3.70 -16.03 -5.36
CA LEU A 87 4.38 -15.86 -4.08
C LEU A 87 3.91 -16.86 -3.00
N PRO A 88 2.61 -17.21 -2.88
CA PRO A 88 2.17 -18.25 -1.93
C PRO A 88 2.81 -19.61 -2.18
N THR A 89 2.89 -20.04 -3.44
CA THR A 89 3.54 -21.31 -3.82
C THR A 89 5.03 -21.30 -3.47
N LEU A 90 5.74 -20.20 -3.75
CA LEU A 90 7.15 -20.08 -3.37
C LEU A 90 7.35 -20.16 -1.85
N ILE A 91 6.42 -19.62 -1.05
CA ILE A 91 6.47 -19.74 0.42
C ILE A 91 6.27 -21.18 0.86
N GLU A 92 5.39 -21.94 0.20
CA GLU A 92 5.17 -23.37 0.46
C GLU A 92 6.41 -24.19 0.10
N ASP A 93 7.01 -23.95 -1.08
CA ASP A 93 8.23 -24.62 -1.53
C ASP A 93 9.39 -24.41 -0.54
N VAL A 94 9.60 -23.17 -0.09
CA VAL A 94 10.65 -22.85 0.90
C VAL A 94 10.40 -23.54 2.24
N LYS A 95 9.14 -23.70 2.66
CA LYS A 95 8.80 -24.46 3.86
C LYS A 95 9.11 -25.95 3.68
N SER A 96 8.74 -26.54 2.55
CA SER A 96 9.05 -27.95 2.23
C SER A 96 10.55 -28.20 2.27
N ILE A 97 11.33 -27.37 1.57
CA ILE A 97 12.80 -27.46 1.56
C ILE A 97 13.37 -27.38 2.97
N LYS A 98 12.85 -26.46 3.80
CA LYS A 98 13.30 -26.32 5.18
C LYS A 98 13.02 -27.56 6.02
N ASP A 99 11.87 -28.21 5.82
CA ASP A 99 11.51 -29.41 6.56
C ASP A 99 12.33 -30.62 6.08
N GLU A 100 12.51 -30.78 4.77
CA GLU A 100 13.42 -31.79 4.18
C GLU A 100 14.87 -31.63 4.70
N LEU A 101 15.36 -30.40 4.83
CA LEU A 101 16.69 -30.12 5.40
C LEU A 101 16.80 -30.50 6.88
N LYS A 102 15.74 -30.33 7.66
CA LYS A 102 15.73 -30.77 9.07
C LYS A 102 15.77 -32.28 9.16
N ASP A 103 14.97 -32.97 8.34
CA ASP A 103 14.93 -34.43 8.32
C ASP A 103 16.29 -35.01 7.89
N LEU A 104 16.91 -34.41 6.88
CA LEU A 104 18.26 -34.77 6.45
C LEU A 104 19.28 -34.56 7.56
N LYS A 105 19.22 -33.43 8.28
CA LYS A 105 20.08 -33.17 9.43
C LYS A 105 19.92 -34.24 10.52
N SER A 106 18.69 -34.59 10.88
CA SER A 106 18.40 -35.63 11.87
C SER A 106 18.94 -36.99 11.43
N SER A 107 18.84 -37.32 10.14
CA SER A 107 19.43 -38.55 9.58
C SER A 107 20.96 -38.57 9.71
N CYS A 108 21.63 -37.44 9.39
CA CYS A 108 23.09 -37.31 9.56
C CYS A 108 23.51 -37.44 11.02
N ASP A 109 22.82 -36.76 11.94
CA ASP A 109 23.11 -36.82 13.38
C ASP A 109 22.95 -38.26 13.90
N PHE A 110 21.92 -38.99 13.46
CA PHE A 110 21.72 -40.40 13.78
C PHE A 110 22.82 -41.31 13.21
N MET A 111 23.21 -41.12 11.95
CA MET A 111 24.29 -41.90 11.35
C MET A 111 25.63 -41.66 12.03
N ASN A 112 25.94 -40.42 12.39
CA ASN A 112 27.16 -40.09 13.14
C ASN A 112 27.18 -40.80 14.50
N GLY A 113 26.08 -40.79 15.26
CA GLY A 113 26.01 -41.53 16.52
C GLY A 113 26.26 -43.03 16.34
N ARG A 114 25.74 -43.64 15.27
CA ARG A 114 26.03 -45.06 14.96
C ARG A 114 27.50 -45.30 14.60
N LEU A 115 28.14 -44.37 13.90
CA LEU A 115 29.57 -44.46 13.57
C LEU A 115 30.44 -44.34 14.83
N ASP A 116 30.08 -43.47 15.76
CA ASP A 116 30.76 -43.33 17.05
C ASP A 116 30.64 -44.62 17.89
N ASP A 117 29.45 -45.22 17.91
CA ASP A 117 29.21 -46.51 18.57
C ASP A 117 30.07 -47.64 17.94
N PHE A 118 30.12 -47.70 16.61
CA PHE A 118 30.96 -48.68 15.92
C PHE A 118 32.44 -48.45 16.18
N THR A 119 32.90 -47.20 16.17
CA THR A 119 34.29 -46.84 16.48
C THR A 119 34.66 -47.29 17.89
N THR A 120 33.78 -47.07 18.86
CA THR A 120 33.97 -47.52 20.24
C THR A 120 34.06 -49.04 20.35
N ARG A 121 33.14 -49.76 19.69
CA ARG A 121 33.13 -51.24 19.70
C ARG A 121 34.37 -51.85 19.06
N VAL A 122 34.85 -51.28 17.95
CA VAL A 122 36.08 -51.73 17.30
C VAL A 122 37.28 -51.51 18.21
N ALA A 123 37.40 -50.32 18.81
CA ALA A 123 38.47 -50.02 19.75
C ALA A 123 38.48 -50.96 20.97
N ASP A 124 37.31 -51.40 21.45
CA ASP A 124 37.22 -52.36 22.55
C ASP A 124 37.57 -53.80 22.12
N MET A 125 37.32 -54.17 20.86
CA MET A 125 37.77 -55.46 20.32
C MET A 125 39.29 -55.50 20.16
N GLU A 126 39.92 -54.40 19.77
CA GLU A 126 41.38 -54.31 19.60
C GLU A 126 42.16 -54.39 20.92
N LYS A 127 41.50 -54.13 22.06
CA LYS A 127 42.12 -54.21 23.40
C LYS A 127 42.13 -55.64 23.99
N ARG A 128 41.45 -56.60 23.36
CA ARG A 128 41.39 -58.01 23.80
C ARG A 128 42.41 -58.86 23.07
#